data_AF-A0A356ENF8-F1
#
_entry.id   AF-A0A356ENF8-F1
#
_cell.length_a   1.000
_cell.length_b   1.000
_cell.length_c   1.000
_cell.angle_alpha   90.00
_cell.angle_beta   90.00
_cell.angle_gamma   90.00
#
_symmetry.space_group_name_H-M   'P 1'
#
loop_
_entity.id
_entity.type
_entity.pdbx_description
1 polymer ?
#
loop_
_entity_poly.entity_id
_entity_poly.type
_entity_poly.pdbx_seq_one_letter_code
_entity_poly.pdbx_strand_id
1 'polypeptide(L)'
;MDESKIDLTERLRREGRWSEASKAKDETISRLRKEGMKRVDASDEAWRRIAEQFPPLPKPTESEQSNAALTRDGDDEDPLEAWNVDTAGASPDLVGDILWVYGRLDSGQTVGGNAPSRGDVNLLRWARNSRNRFFEQVLPKALAAQKRGYVAVLEESAEPDVAQAERILRDITQSC
;
A
#
# COMPACT_ATOMS: atom_id res chain seq x y z
N MET A 1 -30.12 -11.89 -17.19
CA MET A 1 -29.31 -10.67 -17.03
C MET A 1 -28.20 -11.09 -16.13
N ASP A 2 -27.06 -11.37 -16.72
CA ASP A 2 -26.03 -12.15 -16.05
C ASP A 2 -24.99 -11.17 -15.52
N GLU A 3 -25.32 -10.55 -14.37
CA GLU A 3 -24.33 -9.77 -13.62
C GLU A 3 -23.10 -10.66 -13.40
N SER A 4 -21.90 -10.15 -13.64
CA SER A 4 -20.69 -10.94 -13.43
C SER A 4 -20.63 -11.36 -11.97
N LYS A 5 -20.02 -12.53 -11.69
CA LYS A 5 -19.78 -12.98 -10.31
C LYS A 5 -19.06 -11.89 -9.49
N ILE A 6 -18.23 -11.08 -10.17
CA ILE A 6 -17.51 -9.92 -9.62
C ILE A 6 -18.48 -8.78 -9.29
N ASP A 7 -19.35 -8.38 -10.22
CA ASP A 7 -20.34 -7.31 -10.02
C ASP A 7 -21.30 -7.63 -8.87
N LEU A 8 -21.73 -8.91 -8.78
CA LEU A 8 -22.56 -9.41 -7.69
C LEU A 8 -21.85 -9.30 -6.33
N THR A 9 -20.56 -9.67 -6.24
CA THR A 9 -19.77 -9.49 -5.01
C THR A 9 -19.60 -8.03 -4.63
N GLU A 10 -19.26 -7.16 -5.58
CA GLU A 10 -19.06 -5.73 -5.31
C GLU A 10 -20.35 -5.03 -4.89
N ARG A 11 -21.48 -5.39 -5.52
CA ARG A 11 -22.80 -4.93 -5.10
C ARG A 11 -23.13 -5.38 -3.67
N LEU A 12 -22.96 -6.66 -3.36
CA LEU A 12 -23.22 -7.20 -2.01
C LEU A 12 -22.30 -6.61 -0.94
N ARG A 13 -21.05 -6.27 -1.28
CA ARG A 13 -20.12 -5.54 -0.41
C ARG A 13 -20.62 -4.11 -0.15
N ARG A 14 -21.01 -3.39 -1.20
CA ARG A 14 -21.57 -2.02 -1.10
C ARG A 14 -22.87 -1.96 -0.30
N GLU A 15 -23.75 -2.96 -0.46
CA GLU A 15 -24.98 -3.11 0.32
C GLU A 15 -24.72 -3.55 1.79
N GLY A 16 -23.49 -3.88 2.17
CA GLY A 16 -23.14 -4.42 3.50
C GLY A 16 -23.61 -5.87 3.76
N ARG A 17 -24.28 -6.49 2.77
CA ARG A 17 -24.94 -7.82 2.86
C ARG A 17 -24.02 -9.00 2.50
N TRP A 18 -22.77 -8.72 2.12
CA TRP A 18 -21.79 -9.73 1.75
C TRP A 18 -21.52 -10.77 2.84
N SER A 19 -21.56 -10.37 4.12
CA SER A 19 -21.34 -11.28 5.26
C SER A 19 -22.42 -12.35 5.39
N GLU A 20 -23.67 -12.01 5.06
CA GLU A 20 -24.81 -12.94 5.02
C GLU A 20 -24.76 -13.81 3.75
N ALA A 21 -24.55 -13.18 2.60
CA ALA A 21 -24.46 -13.86 1.30
C ALA A 21 -23.31 -14.89 1.25
N SER A 22 -22.16 -14.59 1.85
CA SER A 22 -21.03 -15.54 1.94
C SER A 22 -21.36 -16.73 2.82
N LYS A 23 -22.05 -16.55 3.96
CA LYS A 23 -22.51 -17.68 4.79
C LYS A 23 -23.52 -18.55 4.04
N ALA A 24 -24.51 -17.94 3.41
CA ALA A 24 -25.51 -18.64 2.59
C ALA A 24 -24.86 -19.42 1.43
N LYS A 25 -23.78 -18.88 0.84
CA LYS A 25 -22.95 -19.57 -0.15
C LYS A 25 -22.31 -20.83 0.42
N ASP A 26 -21.58 -20.69 1.52
CA ASP A 26 -20.79 -21.78 2.10
C ASP A 26 -21.68 -22.90 2.64
N GLU A 27 -22.83 -22.56 3.23
CA GLU A 27 -23.89 -23.53 3.59
C GLU A 27 -24.46 -24.25 2.37
N THR A 28 -24.68 -23.55 1.26
CA THR A 28 -25.18 -24.14 0.01
C THR A 28 -24.15 -25.08 -0.62
N ILE A 29 -22.87 -24.68 -0.69
CA ILE A 29 -21.77 -25.53 -1.16
C ILE A 29 -21.62 -26.75 -0.25
N SER A 30 -21.67 -26.58 1.07
CA SER A 30 -21.56 -27.67 2.06
C SER A 30 -22.69 -28.70 1.88
N ARG A 31 -23.92 -28.25 1.63
CA ARG A 31 -25.08 -29.09 1.35
C ARG A 31 -24.95 -29.88 0.05
N LEU A 32 -24.68 -29.18 -1.07
CA LEU A 32 -24.51 -29.81 -2.39
C LEU A 32 -23.34 -30.81 -2.40
N ARG A 33 -22.26 -30.55 -1.64
CA ARG A 33 -21.16 -31.52 -1.46
C ARG A 33 -21.54 -32.73 -0.62
N LYS A 34 -22.43 -32.60 0.37
CA LYS A 34 -23.00 -33.76 1.11
C LYS A 34 -23.93 -34.60 0.24
N GLU A 35 -24.60 -33.96 -0.72
CA GLU A 35 -25.42 -34.61 -1.76
C GLU A 35 -24.58 -35.27 -2.87
N GLY A 36 -23.24 -35.27 -2.76
CA GLY A 36 -22.33 -35.94 -3.69
C GLY A 36 -21.93 -35.12 -4.92
N MET A 37 -22.37 -33.86 -5.02
CA MET A 37 -22.07 -32.99 -6.16
C MET A 37 -20.59 -32.57 -6.17
N LYS A 38 -20.01 -32.42 -7.37
CA LYS A 38 -18.61 -31.97 -7.50
C LYS A 38 -18.48 -30.51 -7.06
N ARG A 39 -17.30 -30.15 -6.55
CA ARG A 39 -17.00 -28.81 -5.99
C ARG A 39 -17.28 -27.66 -6.96
N VAL A 40 -17.06 -27.86 -8.26
CA VAL A 40 -17.28 -26.84 -9.30
C VAL A 40 -18.78 -26.60 -9.49
N ASP A 41 -19.53 -27.65 -9.83
CA ASP A 41 -20.99 -27.61 -10.00
C ASP A 41 -21.70 -27.05 -8.75
N ALA A 42 -21.28 -27.48 -7.55
CA ALA A 42 -21.79 -26.98 -6.28
C ALA A 42 -21.50 -25.49 -6.06
N SER A 43 -20.36 -24.98 -6.55
CA SER A 43 -20.02 -23.56 -6.46
C SER A 43 -20.85 -22.72 -7.44
N ASP A 44 -21.08 -23.20 -8.66
CA ASP A 44 -21.86 -22.47 -9.67
C ASP A 44 -23.35 -22.42 -9.32
N GLU A 45 -23.91 -23.51 -8.81
CA GLU A 45 -25.27 -23.55 -8.28
C GLU A 45 -25.43 -22.67 -7.02
N ALA A 46 -24.42 -22.61 -6.14
CA ALA A 46 -24.43 -21.69 -5.01
C ALA A 46 -24.42 -20.22 -5.44
N TRP A 47 -23.65 -19.85 -6.47
CA TRP A 47 -23.68 -18.50 -7.04
C TRP A 47 -25.04 -18.15 -7.66
N ARG A 48 -25.66 -19.10 -8.37
CA ARG A 48 -27.01 -18.93 -8.95
C ARG A 48 -28.05 -18.61 -7.87
N ARG A 49 -28.04 -19.35 -6.75
CA ARG A 49 -28.97 -19.12 -5.63
C ARG A 49 -28.74 -17.79 -4.91
N ILE A 50 -27.51 -17.28 -4.86
CA ILE A 50 -27.23 -15.94 -4.29
C ILE A 50 -27.78 -14.84 -5.20
N ALA A 51 -27.60 -14.97 -6.52
CA ALA A 51 -28.18 -14.00 -7.46
C ALA A 51 -29.72 -13.94 -7.36
N GLU A 52 -30.37 -15.08 -7.12
CA GLU A 52 -31.82 -15.18 -6.91
C GLU A 52 -32.28 -14.64 -5.54
N GLN A 53 -31.55 -14.94 -4.45
CA GLN A 53 -31.87 -14.47 -3.09
C GLN A 53 -31.58 -12.98 -2.88
N PHE A 54 -30.65 -12.41 -3.65
CA PHE A 54 -30.21 -11.01 -3.52
C PHE A 54 -30.43 -10.27 -4.86
N PRO A 55 -31.69 -10.08 -5.30
CA PRO A 55 -31.99 -9.35 -6.53
C PRO A 55 -31.42 -7.92 -6.46
N PRO A 56 -31.01 -7.34 -7.60
CA PRO A 56 -30.47 -5.98 -7.63
C PRO A 56 -31.54 -4.97 -7.25
N LEU A 57 -31.23 -4.10 -6.28
CA LEU A 57 -32.04 -2.93 -5.98
C LEU A 57 -32.04 -1.97 -7.19
N PRO A 58 -33.14 -1.24 -7.44
CA PRO A 58 -33.21 -0.29 -8.55
C PRO A 58 -32.09 0.74 -8.43
N LYS A 59 -31.27 0.85 -9.49
CA LYS A 59 -30.07 1.69 -9.49
C LYS A 59 -30.44 3.17 -9.28
N PRO A 60 -29.84 3.89 -8.31
CA PRO A 60 -29.81 5.35 -8.37
C PRO A 60 -29.03 5.77 -9.63
N THR A 61 -29.39 6.94 -10.16
CA THR A 61 -28.92 7.48 -11.45
C THR A 61 -27.40 7.74 -11.49
N GLU A 62 -26.86 7.81 -12.71
CA GLU A 62 -25.42 7.69 -13.08
C GLU A 62 -24.47 8.80 -12.54
N SER A 63 -24.90 9.64 -11.61
CA SER A 63 -24.20 10.86 -11.16
C SER A 63 -23.09 10.66 -10.13
N GLU A 64 -22.76 9.42 -9.70
CA GLU A 64 -21.80 9.16 -8.60
C GLU A 64 -20.60 8.26 -8.99
N GLN A 65 -20.26 8.14 -10.28
CA GLN A 65 -19.16 7.25 -10.74
C GLN A 65 -17.73 7.80 -10.52
N SER A 66 -17.55 8.96 -9.87
CA SER A 66 -16.29 9.72 -9.91
C SER A 66 -15.28 9.45 -8.76
N ASN A 67 -15.61 8.64 -7.75
CA ASN A 67 -14.82 8.58 -6.50
C ASN A 67 -14.57 7.16 -5.92
N ALA A 68 -14.69 6.09 -6.72
CA ALA A 68 -14.52 4.70 -6.28
C ALA A 68 -13.24 4.04 -6.82
N ALA A 69 -12.11 4.76 -6.81
CA ALA A 69 -10.78 4.18 -7.01
C ALA A 69 -10.09 3.91 -5.66
N LEU A 70 -9.27 2.85 -5.59
CA LEU A 70 -8.39 2.48 -4.47
C LEU A 70 -9.02 1.79 -3.24
N THR A 71 -9.53 0.57 -3.42
CA THR A 71 -9.14 -0.59 -2.58
C THR A 71 -9.12 -1.85 -3.42
N ARG A 72 -8.01 -2.11 -4.11
CA ARG A 72 -7.74 -3.39 -4.78
C ARG A 72 -6.75 -4.15 -3.90
N ASP A 73 -7.25 -5.09 -3.10
CA ASP A 73 -6.42 -6.10 -2.44
C ASP A 73 -5.88 -7.06 -3.51
N GLY A 74 -4.77 -6.66 -4.13
CA GLY A 74 -3.91 -7.52 -4.93
C GLY A 74 -2.61 -7.75 -4.19
N ASP A 75 -2.46 -8.94 -3.60
CA ASP A 75 -1.12 -9.49 -3.36
C ASP A 75 -0.38 -9.61 -4.71
N ASP A 76 0.96 -9.55 -4.67
CA ASP A 76 1.90 -9.59 -5.81
C ASP A 76 2.18 -8.27 -6.59
N GLU A 77 1.88 -7.08 -6.05
CA GLU A 77 2.51 -5.81 -6.50
C GLU A 77 3.54 -5.31 -5.47
N ASP A 78 4.72 -4.88 -5.92
CA ASP A 78 5.80 -4.40 -5.05
C ASP A 78 5.31 -3.16 -4.30
N PRO A 79 5.27 -3.16 -2.94
CA PRO A 79 4.70 -2.07 -2.16
C PRO A 79 5.44 -0.73 -2.30
N LEU A 80 6.50 -0.65 -3.11
CA LEU A 80 7.18 0.58 -3.51
C LEU A 80 6.52 1.32 -4.68
N GLU A 81 5.77 0.67 -5.58
CA GLU A 81 5.20 1.35 -6.76
C GLU A 81 3.89 2.11 -6.47
N ALA A 82 3.06 1.60 -5.55
CA ALA A 82 1.76 2.18 -5.22
C ALA A 82 1.81 3.55 -4.49
N TRP A 83 3.00 4.09 -4.21
CA TRP A 83 3.21 5.30 -3.41
C TRP A 83 3.49 6.56 -4.26
N ASN A 84 3.65 6.42 -5.58
CA ASN A 84 3.85 7.55 -6.51
C ASN A 84 2.53 8.25 -6.89
N VAL A 85 1.78 8.73 -5.89
CA VAL A 85 0.56 9.54 -6.11
C VAL A 85 0.82 11.01 -5.77
N ASP A 86 1.17 11.78 -6.79
CA ASP A 86 1.14 13.26 -6.88
C ASP A 86 1.31 14.05 -5.57
N THR A 87 2.53 14.07 -5.04
CA THR A 87 2.99 15.16 -4.16
C THR A 87 3.55 16.29 -5.01
N ALA A 88 2.75 17.34 -5.20
CA ALA A 88 3.14 18.49 -6.00
C ALA A 88 4.38 19.20 -5.44
N GLY A 89 5.53 19.03 -6.12
CA GLY A 89 6.73 19.88 -5.96
C GLY A 89 7.80 19.41 -4.97
N ALA A 90 7.60 18.30 -4.25
CA ALA A 90 8.63 17.69 -3.41
C ALA A 90 8.80 16.22 -3.78
N SER A 91 10.02 15.82 -4.15
CA SER A 91 10.36 14.41 -4.32
C SER A 91 10.07 13.66 -3.01
N PRO A 92 9.31 12.56 -3.02
CA PRO A 92 8.95 11.85 -1.79
C PRO A 92 10.19 11.22 -1.16
N ASP A 93 10.69 11.80 -0.07
CA ASP A 93 11.74 11.21 0.77
C ASP A 93 11.13 10.12 1.65
N LEU A 94 10.81 8.99 1.01
CA LEU A 94 10.28 7.80 1.65
C LEU A 94 11.12 7.35 2.87
N VAL A 95 12.44 7.60 2.85
CA VAL A 95 13.33 7.27 3.96
C VAL A 95 13.10 8.23 5.13
N GLY A 96 13.04 9.53 4.86
CA GLY A 96 12.65 10.56 5.83
C GLY A 96 11.28 10.30 6.45
N ASP A 97 10.28 9.95 5.64
CA ASP A 97 8.90 9.67 6.08
C ASP A 97 8.84 8.43 7.00
N ILE A 98 9.53 7.34 6.65
CA ILE A 98 9.61 6.13 7.48
C ILE A 98 10.32 6.43 8.82
N LEU A 99 11.38 7.23 8.82
CA LEU A 99 12.10 7.61 10.05
C LEU A 99 11.27 8.57 10.92
N TRP A 100 10.51 9.48 10.30
CA TRP A 100 9.55 10.36 10.98
C TRP A 100 8.46 9.54 11.68
N VAL A 101 7.95 8.47 11.02
CA VAL A 101 6.97 7.54 11.61
C VAL A 101 7.58 6.75 12.75
N TYR A 102 8.80 6.24 12.61
CA TYR A 102 9.49 5.49 13.66
C TYR A 102 9.60 6.31 14.96
N GLY A 103 10.00 7.58 14.87
CA GLY A 103 10.07 8.49 16.03
C GLY A 103 8.73 8.84 16.68
N ARG A 104 7.59 8.45 16.08
CA ARG A 104 6.23 8.78 16.54
C ARG A 104 5.34 7.58 16.84
N LEU A 105 5.85 6.37 16.68
CA LEU A 105 5.13 5.13 16.95
C LEU A 105 4.63 5.04 18.39
N ASP A 106 5.48 5.38 19.37
CA ASP A 106 5.15 5.33 20.81
C ASP A 106 4.51 6.62 21.33
N SER A 107 4.51 7.70 20.55
CA SER A 107 3.79 8.93 20.93
C SER A 107 2.27 8.71 20.77
N GLY A 108 1.52 8.78 21.86
CA GLY A 108 0.05 8.56 21.84
C GLY A 108 -0.75 9.62 21.06
N GLN A 109 -0.12 10.74 20.67
CA GLN A 109 -0.79 11.79 19.91
C GLN A 109 -0.88 11.44 18.42
N THR A 110 -2.07 11.59 17.85
CA THR A 110 -2.28 11.75 16.40
C THR A 110 -2.05 13.21 16.04
N VAL A 111 -0.80 13.60 15.80
CA VAL A 111 -0.43 15.01 15.55
C VAL A 111 -0.81 15.41 14.12
N GLY A 112 -2.07 15.81 13.91
CA GLY A 112 -2.61 16.20 12.61
C GLY A 112 -2.04 17.50 12.00
N GLY A 113 -1.00 18.11 12.60
CA GLY A 113 -0.40 19.37 12.16
C GLY A 113 1.12 19.37 11.97
N ASN A 114 1.84 18.27 12.26
CA ASN A 114 3.32 18.19 12.15
C ASN A 114 3.80 17.03 11.24
N ALA A 115 2.92 16.49 10.40
CA ALA A 115 3.30 15.52 9.37
C ALA A 115 3.81 16.27 8.12
N PRO A 116 5.01 15.94 7.60
CA PRO A 116 5.52 16.45 6.33
C PRO A 116 4.53 16.28 5.18
N SER A 117 3.84 15.13 5.13
CA SER A 117 2.91 14.75 4.07
C SER A 117 1.62 14.12 4.62
N ARG A 118 0.60 14.02 3.76
CA ARG A 118 -0.60 13.19 4.04
C ARG A 118 -0.28 11.69 4.06
N GLY A 119 0.78 11.26 3.38
CA GLY A 119 1.27 9.89 3.37
C GLY A 119 1.70 9.44 4.77
N ASP A 120 2.46 10.26 5.48
CA ASP A 120 3.07 9.90 6.78
C ASP A 120 2.01 9.70 7.87
N VAL A 121 0.90 10.43 7.79
CA VAL A 121 -0.25 10.23 8.70
C VAL A 121 -0.88 8.85 8.47
N ASN A 122 -1.00 8.43 7.21
CA ASN A 122 -1.52 7.11 6.85
C ASN A 122 -0.51 6.01 7.20
N LEU A 123 0.79 6.23 6.93
CA LEU A 123 1.86 5.31 7.28
C LEU A 123 1.99 5.14 8.80
N LEU A 124 1.88 6.21 9.59
CA LEU A 124 1.87 6.15 11.06
C LEU A 124 0.66 5.38 11.57
N ARG A 125 -0.53 5.58 10.98
CA ARG A 125 -1.74 4.81 11.34
C ARG A 125 -1.58 3.33 11.00
N TRP A 126 -1.05 3.00 9.82
CA TRP A 126 -0.76 1.64 9.42
C TRP A 126 0.29 0.98 10.33
N ALA A 127 1.39 1.67 10.62
CA ALA A 127 2.49 1.17 11.45
C ALA A 127 2.07 0.95 12.90
N ARG A 128 1.15 1.76 13.44
CA ARG A 128 0.53 1.51 14.76
C ARG A 128 -0.32 0.23 14.77
N ASN A 129 -1.07 -0.04 13.70
CA ASN A 129 -1.89 -1.26 13.57
C ASN A 129 -1.06 -2.50 13.21
N SER A 130 0.06 -2.33 12.50
CA SER A 130 0.90 -3.40 11.92
C SER A 130 2.35 -3.35 12.43
N ARG A 131 2.54 -3.06 13.72
CA ARG A 131 3.84 -2.73 14.33
C ARG A 131 4.96 -3.72 13.96
N ASN A 132 4.72 -5.01 14.08
CA ASN A 132 5.72 -6.04 13.75
C ASN A 132 6.16 -5.97 12.27
N ARG A 133 5.23 -5.83 11.32
CA ARG A 133 5.55 -5.71 9.88
C ARG A 133 6.35 -4.45 9.57
N PHE A 134 6.05 -3.33 10.23
CA PHE A 134 6.86 -2.10 10.10
C PHE A 134 8.32 -2.34 10.52
N PHE A 135 8.54 -2.99 11.66
CA PHE A 135 9.89 -3.29 12.18
C PHE A 135 10.64 -4.36 11.38
N GLU A 136 9.94 -5.37 10.85
CA GLU A 136 10.55 -6.48 10.11
C GLU A 136 10.85 -6.12 8.64
N GLN A 137 9.99 -5.33 7.99
CA GLN A 137 10.00 -5.19 6.52
C GLN A 137 10.28 -3.77 6.03
N VAL A 138 9.85 -2.74 6.76
CA VAL A 138 9.87 -1.34 6.30
C VAL A 138 11.08 -0.60 6.86
N LEU A 139 11.24 -0.59 8.19
CA LEU A 139 12.33 0.11 8.88
C LEU A 139 13.74 -0.38 8.45
N PRO A 140 14.03 -1.69 8.30
CA PRO A 140 15.35 -2.14 7.88
C PRO A 140 15.72 -1.70 6.46
N LYS A 141 14.73 -1.64 5.55
CA LYS A 141 14.91 -1.13 4.18
C LYS A 141 15.23 0.37 4.19
N ALA A 142 14.51 1.16 4.99
CA ALA A 142 14.77 2.59 5.14
C ALA A 142 16.15 2.88 5.72
N LEU A 143 16.57 2.17 6.77
CA LEU A 143 17.92 2.30 7.35
C LEU A 143 19.03 1.90 6.36
N ALA A 144 18.81 0.86 5.56
CA ALA A 144 19.74 0.46 4.50
C ALA A 144 19.83 1.52 3.39
N ALA A 145 18.69 2.09 2.96
CA ALA A 145 18.64 3.16 1.98
C ALA A 145 19.29 4.45 2.50
N GLN A 146 19.04 4.85 3.75
CA GLN A 146 19.68 5.99 4.40
C GLN A 146 21.21 5.83 4.42
N LYS A 147 21.70 4.65 4.83
CA LYS A 147 23.14 4.35 4.84
C LYS A 147 23.73 4.41 3.43
N ARG A 148 23.01 3.92 2.41
CA ARG A 148 23.45 3.96 1.01
C ARG A 148 23.50 5.38 0.45
N GLY A 149 22.51 6.21 0.74
CA GLY A 149 22.50 7.63 0.37
C GLY A 149 23.64 8.41 1.04
N TYR A 150 23.89 8.15 2.33
CA TYR A 150 25.00 8.76 3.05
C TYR A 150 26.37 8.36 2.49
N VAL A 151 26.55 7.10 2.08
CA VAL A 151 27.78 6.65 1.40
C VAL A 151 27.92 7.31 0.03
N ALA A 152 26.85 7.39 -0.78
CA ALA A 152 26.90 8.04 -2.09
C ALA A 152 27.30 9.53 -2.01
N VAL A 153 26.73 10.28 -1.06
CA VAL A 153 27.09 11.70 -0.84
C VAL A 153 28.54 11.85 -0.36
N LEU A 154 29.05 10.90 0.44
CA LEU A 154 30.46 10.89 0.85
C LEU A 154 31.41 10.51 -0.29
N GLU A 155 31.03 9.58 -1.17
CA GLU A 155 31.82 9.20 -2.36
C GLU A 155 31.84 10.34 -3.39
N GLU A 156 30.71 11.03 -3.62
CA GLU A 156 30.61 12.21 -4.49
C GLU A 156 31.37 13.43 -3.91
N SER A 157 31.44 13.55 -2.58
CA SER A 157 32.30 14.52 -1.89
C SER A 157 33.76 14.08 -1.75
N ALA A 158 34.11 12.88 -2.25
CA ALA A 158 35.45 12.29 -2.18
C ALA A 158 36.06 12.05 -3.56
N GLU A 159 35.78 12.92 -4.52
CA GLU A 159 36.83 13.32 -5.46
C GLU A 159 37.85 14.18 -4.69
N PRO A 160 39.04 13.67 -4.30
CA PRO A 160 40.11 14.58 -3.99
C PRO A 160 40.41 15.36 -5.28
N ASP A 161 40.35 16.69 -5.23
CA ASP A 161 40.89 17.52 -6.29
C ASP A 161 42.43 17.36 -6.26
N VAL A 162 42.91 16.26 -6.86
CA VAL A 162 44.33 15.93 -6.94
C VAL A 162 45.08 17.03 -7.69
N ALA A 163 44.41 17.74 -8.61
CA ALA A 163 44.98 18.88 -9.31
C ALA A 163 45.13 20.12 -8.42
N GLN A 164 44.22 20.35 -7.46
CA GLN A 164 44.38 21.38 -6.42
C GLN A 164 45.45 21.00 -5.40
N ALA A 165 45.51 19.74 -4.98
CA ALA A 165 46.59 19.24 -4.11
C ALA A 165 47.97 19.35 -4.78
N GLU A 166 48.08 18.98 -6.06
CA GLU A 166 49.30 19.15 -6.85
C GLU A 166 49.66 20.62 -7.08
N ARG A 167 48.69 21.52 -7.31
CA ARG A 167 48.95 22.97 -7.38
C ARG A 167 49.55 23.50 -6.08
N ILE A 168 48.93 23.20 -4.94
CA ILE A 168 49.39 23.66 -3.63
C ILE A 168 50.80 23.15 -3.34
N LEU A 169 51.09 21.87 -3.63
CA LEU A 169 52.45 21.34 -3.51
C LEU A 169 53.45 22.03 -4.45
N ARG A 170 53.07 22.31 -5.70
CA ARG A 170 53.94 22.95 -6.69
C ARG A 170 54.29 24.39 -6.28
N ASP A 171 53.31 25.16 -5.83
CA ASP A 171 53.50 26.56 -5.36
C ASP A 171 54.41 26.62 -4.11
N ILE A 172 54.27 25.67 -3.17
CA ILE A 172 55.16 25.54 -2.00
C ILE A 172 56.60 25.24 -2.44
N THR A 173 56.80 24.34 -3.41
CA THR A 173 58.15 23.99 -3.91
C THR A 173 58.81 25.06 -4.78
N GLN A 174 58.06 26.05 -5.27
CA GLN A 174 58.60 27.16 -6.09
C GLN A 174 58.85 28.45 -5.28
N SER A 175 58.47 28.48 -4.00
CA SER A 175 58.68 29.62 -3.09
C SER A 175 59.88 29.45 -2.13
N CYS A 176 60.72 28.42 -2.36
CA CYS A 176 61.96 28.15 -1.63
C CYS A 176 63.17 28.24 -2.58
#